data_AF-A0A7S1TPX5-F1
#
_entry.id   AF-A0A7S1TPX5-F1
#
_cell.length_a   1.000
_cell.length_b   1.000
_cell.length_c   1.000
_cell.angle_alpha   90.00
_cell.angle_beta   90.00
_cell.angle_gamma   90.00
#
_symmetry.space_group_name_H-M   'P 1'
#
loop_
_entity.id
_entity.type
_entity.pdbx_description
1 polymer ?
#
loop_
_entity_poly.entity_id
_entity_poly.type
_entity_poly.pdbx_seq_one_letter_code
_entity_poly.pdbx_strand_id
1 'polypeptide(L)'
;AGRALARGDGHEHIRVEVRLAALPVPGGDGEDDWGRTLIAKYSYVEPQPAPGPGGGLIDVFRYRWYTLREERPDAVRMRIHRVLPALEEELRAEGSWLALEKLHYLAAAGGATEYLPTTDVIWTRVAPGTFQGDLADGEVLVPSQRDASRLLRVTDDLRVSPDFLYINDRVEDAETGALFYGNAEGVPYELARMPSSGDGGGGGGDGGGGGRS
;
A
#
# COMPACT_ATOMS: atom_id res chain seq x y z
N ALA A 1 5.35 -3.15 -7.46
CA ALA A 1 6.04 -2.36 -6.43
C ALA A 1 6.19 -0.93 -6.94
N GLY A 2 6.22 0.08 -6.06
CA GLY A 2 6.47 1.47 -6.41
C GLY A 2 7.61 2.07 -5.59
N ARG A 3 8.31 3.09 -6.11
CA ARG A 3 9.38 3.85 -5.43
C ARG A 3 9.10 5.34 -5.51
N ALA A 4 9.27 6.06 -4.39
CA ALA A 4 9.17 7.51 -4.37
C ALA A 4 10.14 8.17 -5.36
N LEU A 5 9.62 9.08 -6.19
CA LEU A 5 10.44 9.91 -7.07
C LEU A 5 11.31 10.83 -6.21
N ALA A 6 12.60 10.89 -6.54
CA ALA A 6 13.53 11.81 -5.91
C ALA A 6 13.26 13.25 -6.43
N ARG A 7 12.23 13.90 -5.89
CA ARG A 7 12.21 15.37 -5.84
C ARG A 7 12.92 15.73 -4.53
N GLY A 8 14.00 16.49 -4.62
CA GLY A 8 15.05 16.66 -3.60
C GLY A 8 14.64 17.41 -2.34
N ASP A 9 13.43 17.20 -1.84
CA ASP A 9 12.72 18.18 -1.02
C ASP A 9 12.42 17.64 0.41
N GLY A 10 13.22 16.68 0.90
CA GLY A 10 13.13 16.20 2.28
C GLY A 10 12.15 15.03 2.51
N HIS A 11 11.62 14.42 1.46
CA HIS A 11 10.81 13.20 1.58
C HIS A 11 11.67 11.97 1.86
N GLU A 12 11.25 11.16 2.83
CA GLU A 12 11.82 9.82 3.04
C GLU A 12 11.62 8.98 1.77
N HIS A 13 12.65 8.25 1.35
CA HIS A 13 12.50 7.35 0.23
C HIS A 13 11.76 6.09 0.70
N ILE A 14 10.53 5.94 0.23
CA ILE A 14 9.69 4.79 0.54
C ILE A 14 9.52 3.86 -0.67
N ARG A 15 9.43 2.56 -0.38
CA ARG A 15 9.04 1.52 -1.32
C ARG A 15 7.75 0.87 -0.84
N VAL A 16 6.81 0.72 -1.76
CA VAL A 16 5.54 0.02 -1.50
C VAL A 16 5.44 -1.21 -2.37
N GLU A 17 5.16 -2.35 -1.74
CA GLU A 17 5.04 -3.63 -2.40
C GLU A 17 3.65 -4.19 -2.16
N VAL A 18 2.83 -4.20 -3.21
CA VAL A 18 1.44 -4.68 -3.17
C VAL A 18 1.32 -5.99 -3.93
N ARG A 19 0.62 -6.96 -3.37
CA ARG A 19 0.28 -8.24 -4.03
C ARG A 19 -1.20 -8.53 -3.92
N LEU A 20 -1.74 -9.16 -4.95
CA LEU A 20 -3.04 -9.82 -4.89
C LEU A 20 -2.87 -11.11 -4.09
N ALA A 21 -3.70 -11.28 -3.07
CA ALA A 21 -3.79 -12.52 -2.31
C ALA A 21 -4.42 -13.62 -3.18
N ALA A 22 -3.86 -14.84 -3.13
CA ALA A 22 -4.27 -15.93 -4.02
C ALA A 22 -5.60 -16.57 -3.61
N LEU A 23 -5.98 -16.48 -2.33
CA LEU A 23 -7.20 -17.06 -1.81
C LEU A 23 -8.20 -15.96 -1.40
N PRO A 24 -9.50 -16.11 -1.71
CA PRO A 24 -10.53 -15.30 -1.09
C PRO A 24 -10.58 -15.58 0.41
N VAL A 25 -10.88 -14.57 1.20
CA VAL A 25 -11.01 -14.71 2.65
C VAL A 25 -12.32 -15.44 2.94
N PRO A 26 -12.33 -16.53 3.73
CA PRO A 26 -13.56 -17.09 4.25
C PRO A 26 -14.23 -16.02 5.09
N GLY A 27 -15.41 -15.55 4.67
CA GLY A 27 -16.13 -14.44 5.31
C GLY A 27 -16.23 -14.63 6.82
N GLY A 28 -15.40 -13.88 7.55
CA GLY A 28 -15.65 -13.58 8.95
C GLY A 28 -16.91 -12.75 8.98
N ASP A 29 -17.90 -13.26 9.71
CA ASP A 29 -19.03 -12.49 10.21
C ASP A 29 -20.23 -12.35 9.26
N GLY A 30 -20.57 -13.37 8.47
CA GLY A 30 -21.95 -13.60 7.98
C GLY A 30 -22.57 -12.55 7.04
N GLU A 31 -21.88 -11.46 6.75
CA GLU A 31 -22.25 -10.40 5.81
C GLU A 31 -21.11 -10.18 4.80
N ASP A 32 -21.48 -10.12 3.53
CA ASP A 32 -20.80 -9.40 2.45
C ASP A 32 -19.64 -10.06 1.67
N ASP A 33 -19.88 -10.10 0.35
CA ASP A 33 -19.03 -10.51 -0.76
C ASP A 33 -17.81 -9.59 -0.98
N TRP A 34 -16.85 -9.60 -0.05
CA TRP A 34 -15.57 -8.92 -0.22
C TRP A 34 -14.65 -9.73 -1.15
N GLY A 35 -14.80 -9.50 -2.45
CA GLY A 35 -14.27 -10.39 -3.49
C GLY A 35 -12.74 -10.49 -3.57
N ARG A 36 -12.00 -9.38 -3.50
CA ARG A 36 -10.53 -9.39 -3.70
C ARG A 36 -9.79 -8.91 -2.47
N THR A 37 -8.58 -9.41 -2.30
CA THR A 37 -7.72 -9.05 -1.18
C THR A 37 -6.34 -8.63 -1.67
N LEU A 38 -5.80 -7.56 -1.09
CA LEU A 38 -4.43 -7.12 -1.33
C LEU A 38 -3.63 -7.14 -0.03
N ILE A 39 -2.34 -7.38 -0.15
CA ILE A 39 -1.38 -7.27 0.95
C ILE A 39 -0.33 -6.25 0.54
N ALA A 40 -0.01 -5.32 1.43
CA ALA A 40 1.03 -4.34 1.21
C ALA A 40 2.12 -4.37 2.29
N LYS A 41 3.36 -4.21 1.84
CA LYS A 41 4.54 -3.96 2.66
C LYS A 41 5.08 -2.57 2.33
N TYR A 42 5.37 -1.78 3.34
CA TYR A 42 5.98 -0.47 3.20
C TYR A 42 7.35 -0.49 3.87
N SER A 43 8.36 -0.02 3.13
CA SER A 43 9.74 -0.03 3.60
C SER A 43 10.43 1.29 3.32
N TYR A 44 11.32 1.70 4.22
CA TYR A 44 12.29 2.75 3.93
C TYR A 44 13.38 2.19 3.02
N VAL A 45 13.86 3.00 2.09
CA VAL A 45 15.01 2.69 1.25
C VAL A 45 16.08 3.74 1.44
N GLU A 46 17.34 3.33 1.33
CA GLU A 46 18.46 4.26 1.38
C GLU A 46 18.35 5.31 0.26
N PRO A 47 18.56 6.60 0.57
CA PRO A 47 18.81 7.60 -0.45
C PRO A 47 20.02 7.14 -1.27
N GLN A 48 19.84 6.89 -2.56
CA GLN A 48 20.97 6.48 -3.39
C GLN A 48 21.79 7.71 -3.79
N PRO A 49 23.10 7.76 -3.52
CA PRO A 49 23.94 8.87 -3.97
C PRO A 49 24.33 8.81 -5.47
N ALA A 50 23.94 7.78 -6.23
CA ALA A 50 24.30 7.63 -7.64
C ALA A 50 23.35 6.66 -8.40
N PRO A 51 23.24 6.73 -9.74
CA PRO A 51 22.40 5.84 -10.54
C PRO A 51 22.94 4.40 -10.49
N GLY A 52 22.31 3.57 -9.65
CA GLY A 52 22.52 2.13 -9.58
C GLY A 52 21.21 1.42 -9.25
N PRO A 53 21.01 0.15 -9.63
CA PRO A 53 19.72 -0.53 -9.55
C PRO A 53 19.40 -1.09 -8.15
N GLY A 54 19.44 -0.26 -7.10
CA GLY A 54 19.00 -0.69 -5.76
C GLY A 54 19.61 0.11 -4.62
N GLY A 55 18.81 1.00 -4.01
CA GLY A 55 19.08 1.42 -2.63
C GLY A 55 18.78 0.23 -1.72
N GLY A 56 19.60 0.01 -0.69
CA GLY A 56 19.33 -1.02 0.30
C GLY A 56 17.96 -0.78 0.96
N LEU A 57 17.21 -1.85 1.23
CA LEU A 57 16.05 -1.76 2.11
C LEU A 57 16.58 -1.51 3.52
N ILE A 58 16.13 -0.43 4.15
CA ILE A 58 16.55 -0.08 5.51
C ILE A 58 15.71 -0.86 6.50
N ASP A 59 14.39 -0.67 6.46
CA ASP A 59 13.48 -1.23 7.44
C ASP A 59 12.04 -1.31 6.90
N VAL A 60 11.27 -2.28 7.39
CA VAL A 60 9.84 -2.42 7.11
C VAL A 60 9.05 -1.76 8.22
N PHE A 61 8.44 -0.62 7.94
CA PHE A 61 7.71 0.12 8.96
C PHE A 61 6.22 -0.21 9.01
N ARG A 62 5.65 -0.85 7.98
CA ARG A 62 4.20 -1.12 7.94
C ARG A 62 3.84 -2.33 7.09
N TYR A 63 2.95 -3.16 7.62
CA TYR A 63 2.16 -4.11 6.85
C TYR A 63 0.68 -3.71 6.83
N ARG A 64 0.02 -3.92 5.69
CA ARG A 64 -1.42 -3.70 5.56
C ARG A 64 -2.07 -4.83 4.79
N TRP A 65 -3.30 -5.09 5.19
CA TRP A 65 -4.21 -6.00 4.52
C TRP A 65 -5.41 -5.20 4.05
N TYR A 66 -5.81 -5.40 2.80
CA TYR A 66 -6.92 -4.69 2.20
C TYR A 66 -7.92 -5.68 1.66
N THR A 67 -9.19 -5.44 1.90
CA THR A 67 -10.28 -6.17 1.24
C THR A 67 -11.03 -5.23 0.32
N LEU A 68 -11.33 -5.67 -0.88
CA LEU A 68 -11.92 -4.90 -1.96
C LEU A 68 -13.29 -5.47 -2.32
N ARG A 69 -14.25 -4.58 -2.52
CA ARG A 69 -15.59 -4.89 -3.02
C ARG A 69 -15.96 -3.89 -4.10
N GLU A 70 -16.61 -4.37 -5.15
CA GLU A 70 -17.23 -3.48 -6.13
C GLU A 70 -18.38 -2.73 -5.43
N GLU A 71 -18.34 -1.40 -5.45
CA GLU A 71 -19.39 -0.57 -4.85
C GLU A 71 -20.37 -0.10 -5.93
N ARG A 72 -19.84 0.21 -7.13
CA ARG A 72 -20.56 0.63 -8.33
C ARG A 72 -19.70 0.37 -9.57
N PRO A 73 -20.24 0.42 -10.81
CA PRO A 73 -19.48 0.06 -12.02
C PRO A 73 -18.17 0.85 -12.22
N ASP A 74 -18.08 2.06 -11.67
CA ASP A 74 -16.92 2.95 -11.74
C ASP A 74 -16.18 3.10 -10.41
N ALA A 75 -16.58 2.39 -9.34
CA ALA A 75 -15.90 2.51 -8.06
C ALA A 75 -15.78 1.21 -7.25
N VAL A 76 -14.66 1.11 -6.55
CA VAL A 76 -14.31 -0.01 -5.67
C VAL A 76 -14.13 0.52 -4.26
N ARG A 77 -14.80 -0.10 -3.29
CA ARG A 77 -14.57 0.15 -1.88
C ARG A 77 -13.44 -0.73 -1.37
N MET A 78 -12.51 -0.13 -0.64
CA MET A 78 -11.37 -0.78 -0.02
C MET A 78 -11.44 -0.60 1.49
N ARG A 79 -11.61 -1.72 2.21
CA ARG A 79 -11.44 -1.76 3.67
C ARG A 79 -9.96 -1.91 3.99
N ILE A 80 -9.52 -1.20 5.02
CA ILE A 80 -8.15 -1.26 5.51
C ILE A 80 -8.10 -2.03 6.82
N HIS A 81 -7.18 -2.98 6.89
CA HIS A 81 -6.92 -3.76 8.09
C HIS A 81 -5.46 -3.58 8.50
N ARG A 82 -5.24 -3.42 9.81
CA ARG A 82 -3.89 -3.46 10.39
C ARG A 82 -3.53 -4.89 10.73
N VAL A 83 -2.25 -5.22 10.62
CA VAL A 83 -1.71 -6.45 11.19
C VAL A 83 -1.60 -6.30 12.70
N LEU A 84 -1.92 -7.33 13.46
CA LEU A 84 -1.79 -7.29 14.91
C LEU A 84 -0.33 -7.06 15.32
N PRO A 85 -0.03 -6.24 16.35
CA PRO A 85 1.33 -5.83 16.67
C PRO A 85 2.33 -6.97 16.85
N ALA A 86 1.94 -8.06 17.54
CA ALA A 86 2.79 -9.21 17.79
C ALA A 86 3.19 -9.93 16.48
N LEU A 87 2.26 -10.04 15.53
CA LEU A 87 2.56 -10.59 14.22
C LEU A 87 3.39 -9.60 13.39
N GLU A 88 3.09 -8.31 13.46
CA GLU A 88 3.87 -7.31 12.73
C GLU A 88 5.36 -7.32 13.13
N GLU A 89 5.66 -7.46 14.42
CA GLU A 89 7.01 -7.63 14.95
C GLU A 89 7.70 -8.90 14.39
N GLU A 90 6.98 -10.03 14.38
CA GLU A 90 7.48 -11.28 13.82
C GLU A 90 7.79 -11.16 12.32
N LEU A 91 6.90 -10.52 11.55
CA LEU A 91 7.08 -10.30 10.11
C LEU A 91 8.26 -9.37 9.82
N ARG A 92 8.45 -8.31 10.64
CA ARG A 92 9.60 -7.40 10.53
C ARG A 92 10.92 -8.13 10.79
N ALA A 93 10.97 -8.97 11.83
CA ALA A 93 12.17 -9.74 12.17
C ALA A 93 12.56 -10.72 11.05
N GLU A 94 11.58 -11.26 10.33
CA GLU A 94 11.84 -12.11 9.18
C GLU A 94 12.36 -11.33 7.96
N GLY A 95 11.86 -10.09 7.76
CA GLY A 95 12.30 -9.16 6.70
C GLY A 95 12.11 -9.67 5.27
N SER A 96 11.54 -10.86 5.10
CA SER A 96 11.54 -11.62 3.86
C SER A 96 10.22 -11.50 3.10
N TRP A 97 10.20 -12.02 1.88
CA TRP A 97 8.95 -12.15 1.11
C TRP A 97 8.01 -13.23 1.64
N LEU A 98 8.55 -14.25 2.30
CA LEU A 98 7.77 -15.32 2.93
C LEU A 98 6.89 -14.75 4.05
N ALA A 99 7.31 -13.63 4.67
CA ALA A 99 6.49 -12.87 5.60
C ALA A 99 5.12 -12.47 5.01
N LEU A 100 5.06 -12.07 3.73
CA LEU A 100 3.78 -11.73 3.09
C LEU A 100 2.90 -12.95 2.82
N GLU A 101 3.50 -14.10 2.50
CA GLU A 101 2.76 -15.36 2.32
C GLU A 101 2.22 -15.88 3.67
N LYS A 102 3.03 -15.76 4.72
CA LYS A 102 2.61 -16.06 6.09
C LYS A 102 1.46 -15.16 6.54
N LEU A 103 1.58 -13.84 6.32
CA LEU A 103 0.50 -12.90 6.60
C LEU A 103 -0.77 -13.28 5.83
N HIS A 104 -0.64 -13.68 4.56
CA HIS A 104 -1.77 -14.15 3.77
C HIS A 104 -2.52 -15.30 4.43
N TYR A 105 -1.80 -16.34 4.84
CA TYR A 105 -2.38 -17.51 5.47
C TYR A 105 -3.04 -17.18 6.81
N LEU A 106 -2.35 -16.42 7.67
CA LEU A 106 -2.83 -16.09 9.01
C LEU A 106 -4.02 -15.12 8.98
N ALA A 107 -4.05 -14.17 8.03
CA ALA A 107 -5.17 -13.27 7.83
C ALA A 107 -6.41 -14.02 7.31
N ALA A 108 -6.23 -14.97 6.39
CA ALA A 108 -7.31 -15.84 5.93
C ALA A 108 -7.87 -16.73 7.05
N ALA A 109 -7.08 -17.04 8.09
CA ALA A 109 -7.52 -17.77 9.27
C ALA A 109 -8.26 -16.89 10.31
N GLY A 110 -8.41 -15.59 10.06
CA GLY A 110 -9.20 -14.67 10.90
C GLY A 110 -8.52 -14.17 12.18
N GLY A 111 -7.24 -14.49 12.40
CA GLY A 111 -6.53 -14.19 13.65
C GLY A 111 -5.36 -13.20 13.56
N ALA A 112 -5.09 -12.64 12.38
CA ALA A 112 -3.86 -11.88 12.13
C ALA A 112 -4.04 -10.38 11.94
N THR A 113 -5.27 -9.96 11.67
CA THR A 113 -5.57 -8.60 11.24
C THR A 113 -6.80 -8.07 11.94
N GLU A 114 -6.84 -6.76 12.11
CA GLU A 114 -7.97 -6.04 12.69
C GLU A 114 -8.42 -4.98 11.70
N TYR A 115 -9.73 -4.97 11.42
CA TYR A 115 -10.35 -3.95 10.60
C TYR A 115 -10.23 -2.58 11.27
N LEU A 116 -9.85 -1.56 10.50
CA LEU A 116 -9.81 -0.17 10.95
C LEU A 116 -11.12 0.52 10.55
N PRO A 117 -12.12 0.64 11.45
CA PRO A 117 -13.39 1.24 11.10
C PRO A 117 -13.21 2.70 10.63
N THR A 118 -14.12 3.16 9.77
CA THR A 118 -14.15 4.52 9.18
C THR A 118 -12.99 4.85 8.22
N THR A 119 -11.99 3.98 8.08
CA THR A 119 -10.82 4.20 7.19
C THR A 119 -11.01 3.68 5.77
N ASP A 120 -12.24 3.35 5.39
CA ASP A 120 -12.51 2.81 4.06
C ASP A 120 -12.19 3.84 2.98
N VAL A 121 -11.61 3.39 1.88
CA VAL A 121 -11.32 4.23 0.72
C VAL A 121 -12.24 3.83 -0.43
N ILE A 122 -12.89 4.79 -1.06
CA ILE A 122 -13.65 4.59 -2.29
C ILE A 122 -12.78 5.04 -3.46
N TRP A 123 -12.34 4.07 -4.26
CA TRP A 123 -11.59 4.31 -5.48
C TRP A 123 -12.55 4.54 -6.64
N THR A 124 -12.68 5.78 -7.10
CA THR A 124 -13.51 6.16 -8.25
C THR A 124 -12.65 6.31 -9.51
N ARG A 125 -13.08 5.69 -10.61
CA ARG A 125 -12.40 5.84 -11.91
C ARG A 125 -12.58 7.26 -12.44
N VAL A 126 -11.48 7.97 -12.66
CA VAL A 126 -11.47 9.34 -13.21
C VAL A 126 -10.97 9.40 -14.65
N ALA A 127 -10.24 8.37 -15.10
CA ALA A 127 -9.80 8.20 -16.49
C ALA A 127 -9.52 6.70 -16.77
N PRO A 128 -9.31 6.29 -18.04
CA PRO A 128 -8.90 4.92 -18.34
C PRO A 128 -7.65 4.52 -17.54
N GLY A 129 -7.78 3.48 -16.71
CA GLY A 129 -6.71 2.98 -15.85
C GLY A 129 -6.36 3.86 -14.63
N THR A 130 -6.99 5.02 -14.44
CA THR A 130 -6.69 5.94 -13.34
C THR A 130 -7.87 6.07 -12.38
N PHE A 131 -7.58 5.97 -11.08
CA PHE A 131 -8.56 6.07 -10.00
C PHE A 131 -8.13 7.11 -8.98
N GLN A 132 -9.10 7.88 -8.49
CA GLN A 132 -8.98 8.76 -7.33
C GLN A 132 -9.54 8.01 -6.12
N GLY A 133 -8.80 7.97 -5.03
CA GLY A 133 -9.23 7.38 -3.77
C GLY A 133 -9.58 8.47 -2.77
N ASP A 134 -10.79 8.39 -2.24
CA ASP A 134 -11.28 9.29 -1.19
C ASP A 134 -11.70 8.46 0.02
N LEU A 135 -11.50 8.99 1.23
CA LEU A 135 -12.04 8.37 2.44
C LEU A 135 -13.57 8.34 2.36
N ALA A 136 -14.18 7.20 2.67
CA ALA A 136 -15.63 7.00 2.55
C ALA A 136 -16.43 8.01 3.38
N ASP A 137 -15.90 8.35 4.56
CA ASP A 137 -16.51 9.31 5.50
C ASP A 137 -15.89 10.72 5.36
N GLY A 138 -15.05 10.95 4.35
CA GLY A 138 -14.36 12.22 4.08
C GLY A 138 -13.13 12.49 4.97
N GLU A 139 -13.20 12.13 6.25
CA GLU A 139 -12.09 12.17 7.20
C GLU A 139 -12.18 11.03 8.21
N VAL A 140 -11.05 10.70 8.86
CA VAL A 140 -11.02 9.73 9.96
C VAL A 140 -10.53 10.42 11.22
N LEU A 141 -11.23 10.21 12.33
CA LEU A 141 -10.76 10.59 13.65
C LEU A 141 -10.15 9.37 14.36
N VAL A 142 -8.87 9.43 14.68
CA VAL A 142 -8.17 8.37 15.43
C VAL A 142 -7.59 8.92 16.73
N PRO A 143 -7.64 8.18 17.85
CA PRO A 143 -6.90 8.55 19.05
C PRO A 143 -5.38 8.53 18.76
N SER A 144 -4.66 9.51 19.29
CA SER A 144 -3.19 9.49 19.23
C SER A 144 -2.64 8.30 20.01
N GLN A 145 -1.70 7.58 19.41
CA GLN A 145 -1.02 6.46 20.09
C GLN A 145 -0.18 6.91 21.30
N ARG A 146 0.26 8.18 21.32
CA ARG A 146 1.04 8.75 22.43
C ARG A 146 0.16 9.31 23.54
N ASP A 147 -1.05 9.74 23.21
CA ASP A 147 -1.99 10.38 24.12
C ASP A 147 -3.42 10.08 23.67
N ALA A 148 -4.06 9.09 24.30
CA ALA A 148 -5.40 8.65 23.92
C ALA A 148 -6.49 9.72 24.12
N SER A 149 -6.22 10.79 24.89
CA SER A 149 -7.16 11.90 25.06
C SER A 149 -7.18 12.85 23.86
N ARG A 150 -6.15 12.78 23.01
CA ARG A 150 -6.02 13.59 21.81
C ARG A 150 -6.56 12.85 20.60
N LEU A 151 -7.49 13.49 19.89
CA LEU A 151 -7.98 13.01 18.60
C LEU A 151 -7.16 13.62 17.47
N LEU A 152 -6.81 12.79 16.50
CA LEU A 152 -6.12 13.16 15.28
C LEU A 152 -7.08 13.01 14.11
N ARG A 153 -7.20 14.05 13.28
CA ARG A 153 -7.89 14.03 12.01
C ARG A 153 -6.94 13.54 10.93
N VAL A 154 -7.30 12.46 10.26
CA VAL A 154 -6.59 11.92 9.10
C VAL A 154 -7.40 12.27 7.87
N THR A 155 -6.75 12.93 6.92
CA THR A 155 -7.25 13.13 5.56
C THR A 155 -6.25 12.54 4.59
N ASP A 156 -6.75 12.01 3.48
CA ASP A 156 -5.92 11.40 2.46
C ASP A 156 -6.43 11.84 1.07
N ASP A 157 -5.49 12.04 0.16
CA ASP A 157 -5.74 12.30 -1.25
C ASP A 157 -4.89 11.30 -2.04
N LEU A 158 -5.57 10.30 -2.57
CA LEU A 158 -4.96 9.15 -3.22
C LEU A 158 -5.23 9.16 -4.71
N ARG A 159 -4.22 8.81 -5.51
CA ARG A 159 -4.44 8.53 -6.93
C ARG A 159 -3.59 7.36 -7.39
N VAL A 160 -4.19 6.45 -8.13
CA VAL A 160 -3.47 5.30 -8.70
C VAL A 160 -3.68 5.23 -10.20
N SER A 161 -2.60 4.94 -10.92
CA SER A 161 -2.59 4.69 -12.36
C SER A 161 -1.76 3.42 -12.65
N PRO A 162 -1.64 2.98 -13.92
CA PRO A 162 -0.78 1.84 -14.27
C PRO A 162 0.70 2.06 -13.94
N ASP A 163 1.13 3.33 -13.85
CA ASP A 163 2.53 3.75 -13.80
C ASP A 163 2.92 4.41 -12.47
N PHE A 164 1.97 4.94 -11.71
CA PHE A 164 2.26 5.59 -10.43
C PHE A 164 1.18 5.38 -9.37
N LEU A 165 1.59 5.54 -8.12
CA LEU A 165 0.73 5.69 -6.96
C LEU A 165 1.07 7.00 -6.27
N TYR A 166 0.07 7.85 -6.08
CA TYR A 166 0.13 9.13 -5.41
C TYR A 166 -0.51 8.99 -4.04
N ILE A 167 0.18 9.45 -3.01
CA ILE A 167 -0.29 9.40 -1.62
C ILE A 167 -0.04 10.75 -0.96
N ASN A 168 -1.06 11.34 -0.36
CA ASN A 168 -0.97 12.62 0.31
C ASN A 168 -1.64 12.58 1.69
N ASP A 169 -1.12 11.71 2.55
CA ASP A 169 -1.56 11.59 3.94
C ASP A 169 -1.27 12.89 4.71
N ARG A 170 -2.30 13.40 5.39
CA ARG A 170 -2.17 14.45 6.40
C ARG A 170 -2.84 14.04 7.68
N VAL A 171 -2.13 14.22 8.78
CA VAL A 171 -2.64 13.96 10.11
C VAL A 171 -2.48 15.20 10.97
N GLU A 172 -3.62 15.78 11.33
CA GLU A 172 -3.75 17.02 12.07
C GLU A 172 -4.33 16.72 13.44
N ASP A 173 -3.96 17.54 14.43
CA ASP A 173 -4.64 17.57 15.71
C ASP A 173 -6.07 18.08 15.49
N ALA A 174 -7.09 17.28 15.87
CA ALA A 174 -8.47 17.55 15.50
C ALA A 174 -9.05 18.83 16.17
N GLU A 175 -8.49 19.23 17.31
CA GLU A 175 -8.92 20.43 18.05
C GLU A 175 -8.25 21.69 17.50
N THR A 176 -6.93 21.64 17.31
CA THR A 176 -6.14 22.83 16.96
C THR A 176 -5.94 23.00 15.45
N GLY A 177 -6.15 21.95 14.66
CA GLY A 177 -5.81 21.90 13.23
C GLY A 177 -4.29 21.89 12.98
N ALA A 178 -3.47 21.80 14.02
CA ALA A 178 -2.02 21.77 13.87
C ALA A 178 -1.60 20.45 13.24
N LEU A 179 -0.76 20.50 12.21
CA LEU A 179 -0.19 19.30 11.61
C LEU A 179 0.60 18.52 12.66
N PHE A 180 0.21 17.26 12.87
CA PHE A 180 0.87 16.35 13.80
C PHE A 180 1.93 15.53 13.06
N TYR A 181 1.57 14.92 11.93
CA TYR A 181 2.50 14.27 11.00
C TYR A 181 1.93 14.19 9.59
N GLY A 182 2.77 13.84 8.62
CA GLY A 182 2.40 13.74 7.22
C GLY A 182 2.96 14.90 6.41
N ASN A 183 2.36 15.14 5.25
CA ASN A 183 2.93 16.04 4.27
C ASN A 183 2.58 17.52 4.55
N ALA A 184 3.49 18.21 5.23
CA ALA A 184 3.34 19.61 5.62
C ALA A 184 3.27 20.58 4.43
N GLU A 185 4.04 20.30 3.37
CA GLU A 185 4.16 21.18 2.21
C GLU A 185 3.03 20.94 1.19
N GLY A 186 2.22 19.89 1.39
CA GLY A 186 1.24 19.45 0.40
C GLY A 186 1.86 18.88 -0.87
N VAL A 187 3.16 18.55 -0.84
CA VAL A 187 3.87 17.86 -1.92
C VAL A 187 3.72 16.33 -1.77
N PRO A 188 2.86 15.71 -2.56
CA PRO A 188 2.47 14.31 -2.40
C PRO A 188 3.62 13.34 -2.65
N TYR A 189 3.56 12.17 -2.02
CA TYR A 189 4.43 11.06 -2.37
C TYR A 189 4.02 10.49 -3.73
N GLU A 190 4.85 10.69 -4.75
CA GLU A 190 4.68 10.09 -6.07
C GLU A 190 5.55 8.84 -6.18
N LEU A 191 4.93 7.67 -6.20
CA LEU A 191 5.57 6.36 -6.26
C LEU A 191 5.50 5.81 -7.70
N ALA A 192 6.62 5.85 -8.42
CA ALA A 192 6.70 5.26 -9.76
C ALA A 192 6.73 3.73 -9.69
N ARG A 193 6.00 3.05 -10.58
CA ARG A 193 5.99 1.60 -10.69
C ARG A 193 7.37 1.08 -11.05
N MET A 194 7.84 0.11 -10.27
CA MET A 194 9.05 -0.64 -10.58
C MET A 194 8.69 -1.92 -11.34
N PRO A 195 9.53 -2.33 -12.31
CA PRO A 195 9.40 -3.61 -12.97
C PRO A 195 9.35 -4.75 -11.95
N SER A 196 8.45 -5.71 -12.17
CA SER A 196 8.45 -6.95 -11.41
C SER A 196 9.76 -7.68 -11.68
N SER A 197 10.47 -8.09 -10.64
CA SER A 197 11.72 -8.86 -10.74
C SER A 197 11.54 -10.23 -11.43
N GLY A 198 10.32 -10.60 -11.82
CA GLY A 198 9.97 -11.83 -12.54
C GLY A 198 9.61 -11.66 -14.03
N ASP A 199 9.55 -10.45 -14.56
CA ASP A 199 9.15 -10.23 -15.98
C ASP A 199 10.34 -10.23 -16.96
N GLY A 200 11.57 -10.41 -16.46
CA GLY A 200 12.77 -10.49 -17.28
C GLY A 200 13.11 -11.93 -17.64
N GLY A 201 12.84 -12.36 -18.87
CA GLY A 201 13.54 -13.53 -19.43
C GLY A 201 12.76 -14.50 -20.32
N GLY A 202 11.73 -14.07 -21.04
CA GLY A 202 11.10 -14.84 -22.13
C GLY A 202 11.53 -14.37 -23.53
N GLY A 203 12.74 -13.83 -23.69
CA GLY A 203 13.27 -13.46 -24.99
C GLY A 203 13.64 -14.70 -25.78
N GLY A 204 12.67 -15.26 -26.51
CA GLY A 204 12.90 -16.32 -27.48
C GLY A 204 13.91 -15.86 -28.52
N GLY A 205 15.15 -16.32 -28.36
CA GLY A 205 16.14 -16.27 -29.43
C GLY A 205 15.69 -17.24 -30.51
N ASP A 206 14.96 -16.74 -31.50
CA ASP A 206 14.78 -17.43 -32.78
C ASP A 206 16.15 -17.48 -33.46
N GLY A 207 16.88 -18.54 -33.14
CA GLY A 207 18.10 -18.93 -33.84
C GLY A 207 17.75 -19.31 -35.27
N GLY A 208 17.79 -18.32 -36.16
CA GLY A 208 17.86 -18.54 -37.60
C GLY A 208 19.13 -19.30 -37.97
N GLY A 209 19.06 -20.63 -37.99
CA GLY A 209 19.88 -21.45 -38.88
C GLY A 209 19.13 -21.53 -40.21
N GLY A 210 19.56 -20.85 -41.27
CA GLY A 210 20.88 -21.02 -41.85
C GLY A 210 20.80 -22.18 -42.83
N GLY A 211 20.43 -21.87 -44.07
CA GLY A 211 20.22 -22.85 -45.13
C GLY A 211 21.44 -23.71 -45.43
N ARG A 212 21.18 -24.88 -46.01
CA ARG A 212 22.11 -25.55 -46.89
C ARG A 212 21.39 -26.00 -48.15
N SER A 213 22.14 -25.81 -49.21
CA SER A 213 21.90 -25.95 -50.63
C SER A 213 21.45 -27.33 -51.08
#